data_AF-A0A9E3NL95-F1
#
_entry.id   AF-A0A9E3NL95-F1
#
_cell.length_a   1.000
_cell.length_b   1.000
_cell.length_c   1.000
_cell.angle_alpha   90.00
_cell.angle_beta   90.00
_cell.angle_gamma   90.00
#
_symmetry.space_group_name_H-M   'P 1'
#
loop_
_entity.id
_entity.type
_entity.pdbx_description
1 polymer ?
#
loop_
_entity_poly.entity_id
_entity_poly.type
_entity_poly.pdbx_seq_one_letter_code
_entity_poly.pdbx_strand_id
1 'polypeptide(L)' 'MKLQKQLISKDHPDYEAIGEYIQSKESVVGIDARHTHIIIIKKLMELEKKITTLEKKLSKNKTRKKK' A
#
# COMPACT_ATOMS: atom_id res chain seq x y z
N MET A 1 -1.10 16.29 -7.98
CA MET A 1 -0.72 15.00 -8.59
C MET A 1 -1.97 14.19 -8.78
N LYS A 2 -2.32 13.79 -10.02
CA LYS A 2 -3.44 12.88 -10.26
C LYS A 2 -3.03 11.51 -9.74
N LEU A 3 -3.47 11.12 -8.54
CA LEU A 3 -3.40 9.72 -8.13
C LEU A 3 -4.30 8.96 -9.09
N GLN A 4 -3.70 8.30 -10.08
CA GLN A 4 -4.40 7.30 -10.88
C GLN A 4 -4.76 6.18 -9.93
N LYS A 5 -6.02 6.20 -9.50
CA LYS A 5 -6.60 5.31 -8.52
C LYS A 5 -6.74 3.95 -9.22
N GLN A 6 -5.72 3.11 -9.18
CA GLN A 6 -5.88 1.69 -9.50
C GLN A 6 -6.69 1.05 -8.37
N LEU A 7 -8.02 1.20 -8.44
CA LEU A 7 -8.91 0.37 -7.63
C LEU A 7 -8.94 -1.02 -8.27
N ILE A 8 -8.85 -2.05 -7.43
CA ILE A 8 -9.14 -3.43 -7.81
C ILE A 8 -10.60 -3.47 -8.27
N SER A 9 -10.85 -3.97 -9.49
CA SER A 9 -12.22 -4.16 -9.99
C SER A 9 -12.97 -5.15 -9.09
N LYS A 10 -14.29 -4.99 -8.95
CA LYS A 10 -15.12 -5.90 -8.14
C LYS A 10 -15.09 -7.34 -8.65
N ASP A 11 -14.82 -7.53 -9.94
CA ASP A 11 -14.73 -8.85 -10.58
C ASP A 11 -13.34 -9.50 -10.45
N HIS A 12 -12.39 -8.81 -9.82
CA HIS A 12 -11.04 -9.33 -9.62
C HIS A 12 -11.04 -10.34 -8.45
N PRO A 13 -10.38 -11.50 -8.57
CA PRO A 13 -10.37 -12.53 -7.52
C PRO A 13 -9.87 -12.01 -6.16
N ASP A 14 -8.89 -11.10 -6.17
CA ASP A 14 -8.39 -10.50 -4.94
C ASP A 14 -9.43 -9.61 -4.22
N TYR A 15 -10.44 -9.09 -4.91
CA TYR A 15 -11.46 -8.23 -4.30
C TYR A 15 -12.25 -9.00 -3.22
N GLU A 16 -12.66 -10.23 -3.55
CA GLU A 16 -13.42 -11.09 -2.67
C GLU A 16 -12.55 -11.62 -1.52
N ALA A 17 -11.33 -12.10 -1.82
CA ALA A 17 -10.40 -12.59 -0.80
C ALA A 17 -10.02 -11.50 0.24
N ILE A 18 -9.80 -10.26 -0.22
CA ILE A 18 -9.54 -9.12 0.67
C ILE A 18 -10.80 -8.77 1.46
N GLY A 19 -11.98 -8.83 0.83
CA GLY A 19 -13.27 -8.60 1.47
C GLY A 19 -13.56 -9.57 2.62
N GLU A 20 -13.35 -10.87 2.41
CA GLU A 20 -13.51 -11.91 3.42
C GLU A 20 -12.54 -11.70 4.60
N TYR A 21 -11.28 -11.37 4.30
CA TYR A 21 -10.29 -11.08 5.33
C TYR A 21 -10.65 -9.83 6.15
N ILE A 22 -11.25 -8.82 5.53
CA ILE A 22 -11.75 -7.62 6.19
C ILE A 22 -12.97 -7.91 7.08
N GLN A 23 -13.85 -8.83 6.65
CA GLN A 23 -15.07 -9.20 7.38
C GLN A 23 -14.84 -10.21 8.51
N SER A 24 -13.66 -10.83 8.59
CA SER A 24 -13.30 -11.73 9.70
C SER A 24 -13.46 -11.01 11.06
N LYS A 25 -13.97 -11.72 12.07
CA LYS A 25 -14.10 -11.21 13.45
C LYS A 25 -12.75 -10.85 14.09
N GLU A 26 -11.66 -11.38 13.55
CA GLU A 26 -10.29 -11.08 13.96
C GLU A 26 -9.74 -9.83 13.25
N SER A 27 -10.47 -9.31 12.27
CA SER A 27 -10.08 -8.13 11.51
C SER A 27 -10.46 -6.85 12.26
N VAL A 28 -9.44 -6.05 12.58
CA VAL A 28 -9.60 -4.72 13.17
C VAL A 28 -10.51 -3.83 12.31
N VAL A 29 -10.58 -4.11 11.00
CA VAL A 29 -11.39 -3.39 10.00
C VAL A 29 -12.89 -3.48 10.28
N GLY A 30 -13.37 -4.65 10.74
CA GLY A 30 -14.80 -4.88 11.01
C GLY A 30 -15.31 -4.23 12.31
N ILE A 31 -14.41 -3.95 13.27
CA ILE A 31 -14.77 -3.47 14.61
C ILE A 31 -14.66 -1.95 14.71
N ASP A 32 -13.58 -1.36 14.19
CA ASP A 32 -13.40 0.09 14.11
C ASP A 32 -12.85 0.48 12.73
N ALA A 33 -13.80 0.76 11.82
CA ALA A 33 -13.48 1.17 10.47
C ALA A 33 -12.59 2.42 10.46
N ARG A 34 -12.84 3.42 11.31
CA ARG A 34 -12.07 4.68 11.28
C ARG A 34 -10.62 4.46 11.70
N HIS A 35 -10.39 3.78 12.82
CA HIS A 35 -9.05 3.48 13.29
C HIS A 35 -8.26 2.64 12.27
N THR A 36 -8.93 1.69 11.63
CA THR A 36 -8.33 0.87 10.58
C THR A 36 -7.93 1.69 9.36
N HIS A 37 -8.78 2.59 8.86
CA HIS A 37 -8.41 3.46 7.74
C HIS A 37 -7.17 4.32 8.08
N ILE A 38 -7.07 4.80 9.33
CA ILE A 38 -5.89 5.54 9.80
C ILE A 38 -4.63 4.65 9.75
N ILE A 39 -4.70 3.41 10.24
CA ILE A 39 -3.58 2.46 10.19
C ILE A 39 -3.17 2.17 8.74
N ILE A 40 -4.13 1.90 7.86
CA ILE A 40 -3.88 1.60 6.45
C ILE A 40 -3.17 2.78 5.78
N ILE A 41 -3.71 4.00 5.93
CA ILE A 41 -3.12 5.22 5.37
C ILE A 41 -1.69 5.41 5.90
N LYS A 42 -1.48 5.25 7.21
CA LYS A 42 -0.16 5.36 7.83
C LYS A 42 0.84 4.36 7.24
N LYS A 43 0.46 3.10 7.10
CA LYS A 43 1.31 2.05 6.51
C LYS A 43 1.63 2.33 5.04
N LEU A 44 0.66 2.80 4.25
CA LEU A 44 0.88 3.21 2.87
C LEU A 44 1.89 4.36 2.77
N MET A 45 1.75 5.39 3.61
CA MET A 45 2.71 6.50 3.67
C MET A 45 4.13 6.03 4.05
N GLU A 46 4.25 5.04 4.93
CA GLU A 46 5.55 4.45 5.29
C GLU A 46 6.17 3.65 4.14
N LEU A 47 5.36 2.90 3.39
CA LEU A 47 5.81 2.17 2.21
C LEU A 47 6.29 3.13 1.13
N GLU A 48 5.57 4.21 0.83
CA GLU A 48 5.99 5.23 -0.12
C GLU A 48 7.36 5.84 0.24
N LYS A 49 7.58 6.14 1.53
CA LYS A 49 8.88 6.64 2.03
C LYS A 49 10.00 5.62 1.84
N LYS A 50 9.73 4.34 2.11
CA LYS A 50 10.70 3.25 1.93
C LYS A 50 11.04 3.07 0.45
N ILE A 51 10.05 3.05 -0.43
CA ILE A 51 10.22 2.95 -1.89
C ILE A 51 11.06 4.12 -2.41
N THR A 52 10.69 5.36 -2.06
CA THR A 52 11.44 6.56 -2.46
C THR A 52 12.91 6.47 -2.03
N THR A 53 13.17 5.92 -0.83
CA THR A 53 14.53 5.73 -0.31
C THR A 53 15.30 4.68 -1.12
N LEU A 54 14.66 3.57 -1.46
CA LEU A 54 15.26 2.52 -2.30
C LEU A 54 15.57 3.04 -3.70
N GLU A 55 14.65 3.76 -4.33
CA GLU A 55 14.85 4.39 -5.63
C GLU A 55 16.03 5.37 -5.63
N LYS A 56 16.14 6.21 -4.58
CA LYS A 56 17.29 7.11 -4.40
C LYS A 56 18.62 6.36 -4.22
N LYS A 57 18.62 5.22 -3.54
CA LYS A 57 19.84 4.39 -3.39
C LYS A 57 20.23 3.74 -4.72
N LEU A 58 19.25 3.22 -5.46
CA LEU A 58 19.46 2.61 -6.77
C LEU A 58 19.98 3.63 -7.80
N SER A 59 19.45 4.86 -7.80
CA SER A 59 19.92 5.92 -8.71
C SER A 59 21.37 6.34 -8.42
N LYS A 60 21.75 6.48 -7.14
CA LYS A 60 23.14 6.77 -6.73
C LYS A 60 24.14 5.68 -7.14
N ASN A 61 23.72 4.41 -7.13
CA ASN A 61 24.58 3.30 -7.52
C ASN A 61 24.78 3.23 -9.04
N LYS A 62 23.82 3.69 -9.86
CA LYS A 62 23.97 3.77 -11.32
C LYS A 62 24.97 4.86 -11.76
N THR A 63 25.04 5.99 -11.07
CA THR A 63 26.01 7.06 -11.35
C THR A 63 27.45 6.71 -10.94
N ARG A 64 27.63 5.83 -9.94
CA ARG A 64 28.97 5.33 -9.56
C ARG A 64 29.56 4.29 -10.51
N LYS A 65 28.74 3.56 -11.28
CA LYS A 65 29.23 2.58 -12.28
C LYS A 65 29.57 3.19 -13.65
N LYS A 66 29.26 4.47 -13.87
CA LYS A 66 29.51 5.20 -15.13
C LYS A 66 30.72 6.15 -15.07
N LYS A 67 31.40 6.22 -13.93
CA LYS A 67 32.69 6.88 -13.73
C LYS A 67 33.74 5.80 -13.48
#